data_AF-A0AAU6HMD9-F1
#
_entry.id   AF-A0AAU6HMD9-F1
#
_cell.length_a   1.000
_cell.length_b   1.000
_cell.length_c   1.000
_cell.angle_alpha   90.00
_cell.angle_beta   90.00
_cell.angle_gamma   90.00
#
_symmetry.space_group_name_H-M   'P 1'
#
loop_
_entity.id
_entity.type
_entity.pdbx_description
1 polymer ?
#
loop_
_entity_poly.entity_id
_entity_poly.type
_entity_poly.pdbx_seq_one_letter_code
_entity_poly.pdbx_strand_id
1 'polypeptide(L)'
;MPSDFKIDVERVQGMLNKLSSADDRMRDAQKRLNQVGPKALGTEGLDDACDEFQDQWGDGIKRIADAAKDIHDRLKATLDAYKAGEEENAKMLGKH
;
A
#
# COMPACT_ATOMS: atom_id res chain seq x y z
N MET A 1 6.51 21.28 -26.17
CA MET A 1 5.73 20.08 -25.75
C MET A 1 6.62 18.88 -26.03
N PRO A 2 7.13 18.12 -25.05
CA PRO A 2 6.42 17.58 -23.87
C PRO A 2 7.27 17.65 -22.58
N SER A 3 7.00 18.62 -21.71
CA SER A 3 7.65 18.72 -20.38
C SER A 3 6.69 18.41 -19.22
N ASP A 4 5.39 18.30 -19.50
CA ASP A 4 4.35 18.17 -18.47
C ASP A 4 4.00 16.72 -18.09
N PHE A 5 4.60 15.74 -18.77
CA PHE A 5 4.36 14.30 -18.52
C PHE A 5 5.62 13.53 -18.13
N LYS A 6 6.64 14.22 -17.63
CA LYS A 6 7.71 13.54 -16.90
C LYS A 6 7.11 13.12 -15.56
N ILE A 7 6.47 11.96 -15.53
CA ILE A 7 6.10 11.30 -14.28
C ILE A 7 7.35 11.37 -13.41
N ASP A 8 7.24 12.08 -12.30
CA ASP A 8 8.30 12.20 -11.31
C ASP A 8 8.48 10.81 -10.71
N VAL A 9 9.31 10.00 -11.38
CA VAL A 9 9.59 8.60 -11.07
C VAL A 9 10.01 8.48 -9.61
N GLU A 10 10.77 9.46 -9.12
CA GLU A 10 11.20 9.53 -7.73
C GLU A 10 10.03 9.75 -6.78
N ARG A 11 9.10 10.65 -7.11
CA ARG A 11 7.87 10.85 -6.33
C ARG A 11 6.98 9.61 -6.33
N VAL A 12 6.84 8.93 -7.46
CA VAL A 12 6.10 7.67 -7.54
C VAL A 12 6.76 6.62 -6.65
N GLN A 13 8.08 6.43 -6.75
CA GLN A 13 8.83 5.52 -5.89
C GLN A 13 8.70 5.87 -4.39
N GLY A 14 8.70 7.16 -4.06
CA GLY A 14 8.48 7.65 -2.71
C GLY A 14 7.07 7.35 -2.19
N MET A 15 6.04 7.43 -3.04
CA MET A 15 4.68 7.01 -2.71
C MET A 15 4.59 5.50 -2.47
N LEU A 16 5.25 4.68 -3.30
CA LEU A 16 5.30 3.23 -3.11
C LEU A 16 5.88 2.84 -1.75
N ASN A 17 7.00 3.47 -1.37
CA ASN A 17 7.63 3.20 -0.09
C ASN A 17 6.73 3.59 1.10
N LYS A 18 6.02 4.73 1.00
CA LYS A 18 5.07 5.18 2.04
C LYS A 18 3.89 4.23 2.21
N LEU A 19 3.35 3.71 1.10
CA LEU A 19 2.26 2.74 1.13
C LEU A 19 2.71 1.42 1.78
N SER A 20 3.90 0.93 1.44
CA SER A 20 4.48 -0.26 2.10
C SER A 20 4.66 -0.06 3.60
N SER A 21 5.23 1.07 4.02
CA SER A 21 5.41 1.37 5.46
C SER A 21 4.08 1.51 6.19
N ALA A 22 3.02 1.98 5.52
CA ALA A 22 1.69 2.06 6.11
C ALA A 22 1.12 0.66 6.36
N ASP A 23 1.25 -0.26 5.38
CA ASP A 23 0.85 -1.67 5.54
C ASP A 23 1.53 -2.32 6.76
N ASP A 24 2.85 -2.17 6.85
CA ASP A 24 3.63 -2.72 7.97
C ASP A 24 3.14 -2.20 9.33
N ARG A 25 2.92 -0.88 9.44
CA ARG A 25 2.45 -0.26 10.70
C ARG A 25 1.04 -0.70 11.07
N MET A 26 0.16 -0.87 10.09
CA MET A 26 -1.21 -1.34 10.35
C MET A 26 -1.22 -2.80 10.81
N ARG A 27 -0.45 -3.67 10.16
CA ARG A 27 -0.28 -5.07 10.59
C ARG A 27 0.29 -5.18 12.00
N ASP A 28 1.24 -4.32 12.35
CA ASP A 28 1.84 -4.31 13.68
C ASP A 28 0.84 -3.84 14.75
N ALA A 29 0.05 -2.80 14.43
CA ALA A 29 -1.03 -2.35 15.31
C ALA A 29 -2.11 -3.44 15.52
N GLN A 30 -2.49 -4.19 14.49
CA GLN A 30 -3.41 -5.34 14.60
C GLN A 30 -2.85 -6.41 15.53
N LYS A 31 -1.57 -6.79 15.38
CA LYS A 31 -0.93 -7.78 16.26
C LYS A 31 -0.94 -7.34 17.71
N ARG A 32 -0.67 -6.05 17.96
CA ARG A 32 -0.70 -5.47 19.31
C ARG A 32 -2.11 -5.51 19.89
N LEU A 33 -3.14 -5.18 19.11
CA LEU A 33 -4.54 -5.28 19.54
C LEU A 33 -4.92 -6.71 19.91
N ASN A 34 -4.57 -7.71 19.10
CA ASN A 34 -4.80 -9.13 19.41
C ASN A 34 -4.12 -9.58 20.72
N GLN A 35 -2.99 -8.95 21.10
CA GLN A 35 -2.31 -9.27 22.36
C GLN A 35 -3.02 -8.70 23.59
N VAL A 36 -3.84 -7.66 23.45
CA VAL A 36 -4.59 -7.04 24.55
C VAL A 36 -5.94 -7.74 24.81
N GLY A 37 -6.09 -9.00 24.39
CA GLY A 37 -7.36 -9.72 24.26
C GLY A 37 -8.33 -9.69 25.46
N PRO A 38 -9.57 -10.19 25.24
CA PRO A 38 -10.76 -9.98 26.09
C PRO A 38 -10.58 -10.34 27.57
N LYS A 39 -9.67 -11.25 27.89
CA LYS A 39 -9.38 -11.70 29.27
C LYS A 39 -8.95 -10.58 30.23
N ALA A 40 -8.63 -9.38 29.76
CA ALA A 40 -8.27 -8.24 30.59
C ALA A 40 -9.45 -7.33 30.99
N LEU A 41 -10.61 -7.43 30.34
CA LEU A 41 -11.69 -6.42 30.44
C LEU A 41 -12.86 -6.83 31.34
N GLY A 42 -13.12 -8.13 31.50
CA GLY A 42 -13.78 -8.68 32.69
C GLY A 42 -15.31 -8.70 32.70
N THR A 43 -15.98 -8.45 31.56
CA THR A 43 -17.45 -8.61 31.43
C THR A 43 -17.81 -9.12 30.03
N GLU A 44 -18.69 -10.12 29.92
CA GLU A 44 -19.06 -10.78 28.63
C GLU A 44 -19.41 -9.79 27.51
N GLY A 45 -20.22 -8.77 27.78
CA GLY A 45 -20.60 -7.78 26.74
C GLY A 45 -19.47 -6.85 26.29
N LEU A 46 -18.43 -6.66 27.11
CA LEU A 46 -17.24 -5.88 26.74
C LEU A 46 -16.25 -6.75 25.97
N ASP A 47 -16.21 -8.05 26.27
CA ASP A 47 -15.41 -9.04 25.57
C ASP A 47 -15.94 -9.24 24.14
N ASP A 48 -17.26 -9.43 23.97
CA ASP A 48 -17.91 -9.56 22.65
C ASP A 48 -17.72 -8.31 21.78
N ALA A 49 -17.86 -7.11 22.37
CA ALA A 49 -17.66 -5.86 21.65
C ALA A 49 -16.19 -5.66 21.26
N CYS A 50 -15.24 -6.14 22.07
CA CYS A 50 -13.83 -6.11 21.74
C CYS A 50 -13.47 -7.11 20.65
N ASP A 51 -14.05 -8.31 20.65
CA ASP A 51 -13.85 -9.31 19.60
C ASP A 51 -14.41 -8.81 18.26
N GLU A 52 -15.63 -8.27 18.25
CA GLU A 52 -16.22 -7.70 17.02
C GLU A 52 -15.44 -6.47 16.52
N PHE A 53 -14.97 -5.62 17.43
CA PHE A 53 -14.08 -4.51 17.07
C PHE A 53 -12.76 -5.02 16.46
N GLN A 54 -12.14 -6.03 17.06
CA GLN A 54 -10.88 -6.61 16.57
C GLN A 54 -11.05 -7.24 15.18
N ASP A 55 -12.14 -7.96 14.94
CA ASP A 55 -12.44 -8.57 13.65
C ASP A 55 -12.69 -7.52 12.56
N GLN A 56 -13.58 -6.55 12.82
CA GLN A 56 -13.87 -5.48 11.87
C GLN A 56 -12.62 -4.62 11.60
N TRP A 57 -11.80 -4.38 12.62
CA TRP A 57 -10.54 -3.64 12.48
C TRP A 57 -9.50 -4.44 11.68
N GLY A 58 -9.40 -5.75 11.89
CA GLY A 58 -8.56 -6.65 11.10
C GLY A 58 -8.94 -6.66 9.61
N ASP A 59 -10.25 -6.76 9.33
CA ASP A 59 -10.78 -6.70 7.97
C ASP A 59 -10.53 -5.33 7.31
N GLY A 60 -10.74 -4.24 8.06
CA GLY A 60 -10.43 -2.89 7.61
C GLY A 60 -8.97 -2.73 7.22
N ILE A 61 -8.04 -3.19 8.06
CA ILE A 61 -6.60 -3.17 7.78
C ILE A 61 -6.27 -3.98 6.52
N LYS A 62 -6.83 -5.18 6.39
CA LYS A 62 -6.60 -6.03 5.21
C LYS A 62 -7.07 -5.35 3.92
N ARG A 63 -8.24 -4.69 3.93
CA ARG A 63 -8.73 -3.95 2.76
C ARG A 63 -7.85 -2.77 2.40
N ILE A 64 -7.33 -2.05 3.39
CA ILE A 64 -6.38 -0.95 3.16
C ILE A 64 -5.06 -1.49 2.59
N ALA A 65 -4.55 -2.61 3.12
CA ALA A 65 -3.36 -3.29 2.62
C ALA A 65 -3.51 -3.70 1.14
N ASP A 66 -4.64 -4.31 0.79
CA ASP A 66 -4.93 -4.75 -0.57
C ASP A 66 -5.05 -3.56 -1.53
N ALA A 67 -5.70 -2.47 -1.11
CA ALA A 67 -5.79 -1.23 -1.91
C ALA A 67 -4.42 -0.57 -2.10
N ALA A 68 -3.59 -0.54 -1.06
CA ALA A 68 -2.22 -0.03 -1.13
C ALA A 68 -1.37 -0.84 -2.12
N LYS A 69 -1.55 -2.17 -2.13
CA LYS A 69 -0.89 -3.07 -3.07
C LYS A 69 -1.36 -2.87 -4.51
N ASP A 70 -2.67 -2.74 -4.76
CA ASP A 70 -3.18 -2.48 -6.12
C ASP A 70 -2.66 -1.14 -6.67
N ILE A 71 -2.65 -0.09 -5.84
CA ILE A 71 -2.05 1.20 -6.20
C ILE A 71 -0.57 1.03 -6.51
N HIS A 72 0.15 0.26 -5.69
CA HIS A 72 1.57 -0.02 -5.90
C HIS A 72 1.82 -0.70 -7.26
N ASP A 73 1.07 -1.76 -7.56
CA ASP A 73 1.26 -2.56 -8.77
C ASP A 73 0.93 -1.76 -10.03
N ARG A 74 -0.12 -0.93 -10.00
CA ARG A 74 -0.47 -0.04 -11.11
C ARG A 74 0.59 1.04 -11.37
N LEU A 75 1.12 1.63 -10.31
CA LEU A 75 2.19 2.63 -10.42
C LEU A 75 3.48 2.02 -10.95
N LYS A 76 3.83 0.81 -10.51
CA LYS A 76 4.95 0.04 -11.03
C LYS A 76 4.79 -0.27 -12.52
N ALA A 77 3.61 -0.77 -12.93
CA ALA A 77 3.31 -1.04 -14.34
C ALA A 77 3.41 0.24 -15.19
N THR A 78 2.92 1.37 -14.69
CA THR A 78 3.02 2.66 -15.36
C THR A 78 4.48 3.08 -15.55
N LEU A 79 5.32 2.92 -14.52
CA LEU A 79 6.73 3.22 -14.59
C LEU A 79 7.48 2.32 -15.59
N ASP A 80 7.21 1.01 -15.55
CA ASP A 80 7.84 0.05 -16.44
C ASP A 80 7.47 0.32 -17.91
N ALA A 81 6.21 0.69 -18.18
CA ALA A 81 5.77 1.12 -19.51
C ALA A 81 6.48 2.40 -19.99
N TYR A 82 6.65 3.38 -19.09
CA TYR A 82 7.34 4.63 -19.42
C TYR A 82 8.82 4.39 -19.77
N LYS A 83 9.52 3.57 -18.98
CA LYS A 83 10.93 3.18 -19.25
C LYS A 83 11.07 2.43 -20.56
N ALA A 84 10.17 1.49 -20.86
CA ALA A 84 10.18 0.76 -22.11
C ALA A 84 10.00 1.70 -23.32
N GLY A 85 9.07 2.66 -23.23
CA GLY A 85 8.85 3.67 -24.26
C GLY A 85 10.06 4.59 -24.48
N GLU A 86 10.74 5.02 -23.40
CA GLU A 86 11.97 5.81 -23.52
C GLU A 86 13.11 5.01 -24.16
N GLU A 87 13.30 3.74 -23.80
CA GLU A 87 14.30 2.87 -24.44
C GLU A 87 14.03 2.64 -25.92
N GLU A 88 12.77 2.42 -26.30
CA GLU A 88 12.36 2.22 -27.70
C GLU A 88 12.59 3.48 -28.53
N ASN A 89 12.19 4.65 -28.01
CA ASN A 89 12.46 5.93 -28.64
C ASN A 89 13.97 6.19 -28.79
N ALA A 90 14.77 5.90 -27.76
CA ALA A 90 16.22 6.06 -27.82
C ALA A 90 16.87 5.14 -28.89
N LYS A 91 16.40 3.89 -29.01
CA LYS A 91 16.87 2.94 -30.04
C LYS A 91 16.52 3.39 -31.45
N MET A 92 15.34 3.99 -31.65
CA MET A 92 14.89 4.50 -32.94
C MET A 92 15.64 5.77 -33.36
N LEU A 93 15.88 6.69 -32.41
CA LEU A 93 16.62 7.93 -32.67
C LEU A 93 18.13 7.72 -32.85
N GLY A 94 18.72 6.70 -32.23
CA GLY A 94 20.14 6.34 -32.40
C GLY A 94 20.46 5.52 -33.67
N LYS A 95 19.45 5.15 -34.46
CA LYS A 95 19.59 4.42 -35.74
C LYS A 95 19.62 5.32 -36.97
N HIS A 96 19.59 6.64 -36.80
CA HIS A 96 19.74 7.64 -37.86
C HIS A 96 21.06 8.38 -37.77
#